data_AF-A0A1J5QHE9-F1
#
_entry.id   AF-A0A1J5QHE9-F1
#
_cell.length_a   1.000
_cell.length_b   1.000
_cell.length_c   1.000
_cell.angle_alpha   90.00
_cell.angle_beta   90.00
_cell.angle_gamma   90.00
#
_symmetry.space_group_name_H-M   'P 1'
#
loop_
_entity.id
_entity.type
_entity.pdbx_description
1 polymer ?
#
loop_
_entity_poly.entity_id
_entity_poly.type
_entity_poly.pdbx_seq_one_letter_code
_entity_poly.pdbx_strand_id
1 'polypeptide(L)'
;MQIRDHNGIFATFSLAQDRDIDVPGPLGISHISIRQGRVRFTQSPCRNQYCVHQGWLSHAGQAAVCLPNQISLELLGGEKSYDSLNY
;
A
#
# COMPACT_ATOMS: atom_id res chain seq x y z
N MET A 1 -4.26 4.83 -5.28
CA MET A 1 -3.03 4.18 -4.78
C MET A 1 -3.01 2.75 -5.27
N GLN A 2 -1.84 2.20 -5.50
CA GLN A 2 -1.68 0.84 -5.99
C GLN A 2 -0.77 0.05 -5.06
N ILE A 3 -1.18 -1.19 -4.75
CA ILE A 3 -0.40 -2.17 -4.02
C ILE A 3 0.11 -3.22 -5.01
N ARG A 4 1.40 -3.52 -4.95
CA ARG A 4 1.98 -4.65 -5.66
C ARG A 4 2.62 -5.62 -4.69
N ASP A 5 2.51 -6.90 -5.00
CA ASP A 5 3.21 -8.00 -4.35
C ASP A 5 4.21 -8.65 -5.33
N HIS A 6 4.76 -9.80 -4.95
CA HIS A 6 5.67 -10.57 -5.80
C HIS A 6 5.04 -11.09 -7.11
N ASN A 7 3.71 -11.20 -7.19
CA ASN A 7 2.98 -11.70 -8.36
C ASN A 7 2.49 -10.58 -9.29
N GLY A 8 2.57 -9.32 -8.86
CA GLY A 8 2.19 -8.17 -9.66
C GLY A 8 1.25 -7.24 -8.91
N ILE A 9 0.20 -6.76 -9.60
CA ILE A 9 -0.77 -5.83 -8.98
C ILE A 9 -1.69 -6.62 -8.06
N PHE A 10 -1.54 -6.40 -6.75
CA PHE A 10 -2.40 -7.01 -5.76
C PHE A 10 -3.78 -6.34 -5.76
N ALA A 11 -3.82 -5.01 -5.66
CA ALA A 11 -5.05 -4.23 -5.68
C ALA A 11 -4.79 -2.73 -5.88
N THR A 12 -5.83 -2.02 -6.32
CA THR A 12 -5.85 -0.55 -6.42
C THR A 12 -6.94 -0.01 -5.51
N PHE A 13 -6.60 0.99 -4.69
CA PHE A 13 -7.53 1.60 -3.74
C PHE A 13 -7.58 3.12 -3.91
N SER A 14 -8.76 3.69 -3.66
CA SER A 14 -8.91 5.14 -3.49
C SER A 14 -8.45 5.56 -2.09
N LEU A 15 -7.70 6.66 -2.01
CA LEU A 15 -7.32 7.25 -0.71
C LEU A 15 -8.49 7.98 -0.03
N ALA A 16 -9.62 8.17 -0.74
CA ALA A 16 -10.80 8.85 -0.20
C ALA A 16 -11.52 8.03 0.88
N GLN A 17 -11.29 6.72 0.94
CA GLN A 17 -11.94 5.84 1.90
C GLN A 17 -10.92 5.29 2.89
N ASP A 18 -11.17 5.56 4.17
CA ASP A 18 -10.38 5.01 5.26
C ASP A 18 -10.59 3.49 5.37
N ARG A 19 -9.49 2.73 5.40
CA ARG A 19 -9.51 1.27 5.54
C ARG A 19 -8.16 0.72 5.95
N ASP A 20 -8.19 -0.46 6.56
CA ASP A 20 -7.01 -1.26 6.83
C ASP A 20 -6.99 -2.45 5.89
N ILE A 21 -5.79 -2.80 5.40
CA ILE A 21 -5.57 -3.78 4.35
C ILE A 21 -4.42 -4.69 4.77
N ASP A 22 -4.69 -5.99 4.69
CA ASP A 22 -3.71 -7.03 4.93
C ASP A 22 -3.20 -7.56 3.60
N VAL A 23 -1.88 -7.48 3.40
CA VAL A 23 -1.23 -7.90 2.16
C VAL A 23 -0.29 -9.06 2.46
N PRO A 24 -0.59 -10.28 1.99
CA PRO A 24 0.30 -11.42 2.15
C PRO A 24 1.54 -11.23 1.28
N GLY A 25 2.72 -11.41 1.87
CA GLY A 25 3.98 -11.47 1.16
C GLY A 25 4.79 -12.70 1.56
N PRO A 26 5.91 -12.97 0.87
CA PRO A 26 6.77 -14.13 1.10
C PRO A 26 7.34 -14.26 2.52
N LEU A 27 7.42 -13.18 3.29
CA LEU A 27 7.84 -13.21 4.70
C LEU A 27 6.67 -13.27 5.69
N GLY A 28 5.45 -13.04 5.22
CA GLY A 28 4.24 -12.95 6.04
C GLY A 28 3.37 -11.75 5.69
N ILE A 29 2.35 -11.52 6.51
CA ILE A 29 1.35 -10.48 6.27
C ILE A 29 1.90 -9.10 6.65
N SER A 30 1.81 -8.13 5.74
CA SER A 30 2.00 -6.71 6.06
C SER A 30 0.65 -6.04 6.24
N HIS A 31 0.57 -5.14 7.21
CA HIS A 31 -0.61 -4.33 7.49
C HIS A 31 -0.40 -2.91 6.95
N ILE A 32 -1.40 -2.43 6.21
CA ILE A 32 -1.40 -1.13 5.56
C ILE A 32 -2.66 -0.40 5.97
N SER A 33 -2.53 0.89 6.27
CA SER A 33 -3.66 1.72 6.68
C SER A 33 -3.80 2.91 5.75
N ILE A 34 -5.02 3.14 5.28
CA ILE A 34 -5.44 4.33 4.57
C ILE A 34 -6.25 5.16 5.54
N ARG A 35 -5.81 6.41 5.80
CA ARG A 35 -6.53 7.36 6.64
C ARG A 35 -6.40 8.77 6.10
N GLN A 36 -7.50 9.49 6.02
CA GLN A 36 -7.55 10.92 5.67
C GLN A 36 -6.79 11.24 4.37
N GLY A 37 -7.00 10.47 3.31
CA GLY A 37 -6.32 10.72 2.03
C GLY A 37 -4.85 10.30 1.99
N ARG A 38 -4.36 9.55 2.98
CA ARG A 38 -2.96 9.13 3.11
C ARG A 38 -2.85 7.63 3.33
N VAL A 39 -1.72 7.04 2.97
CA VAL A 39 -1.47 5.60 3.16
C VAL A 39 -0.13 5.37 3.85
N ARG A 40 -0.02 4.34 4.68
CA ARG A 40 1.26 3.89 5.26
C ARG A 40 1.25 2.39 5.52
N PHE A 41 2.44 1.81 5.67
CA PHE A 41 2.57 0.54 6.37
C PHE A 41 2.43 0.79 7.88
N THR A 42 1.51 0.08 8.53
CA THR A 42 1.38 0.08 9.98
C THR A 42 2.26 -1.00 10.61
N GLN A 43 2.43 -2.13 9.91
CA GLN A 43 3.26 -3.23 10.36
C GLN A 43 3.76 -4.05 9.17
N SER A 44 4.95 -4.62 9.28
CA SER A 44 5.51 -5.56 8.31
C SER A 44 6.33 -6.62 9.04
N PRO A 45 6.48 -7.86 8.52
CA PRO A 45 7.29 -8.89 9.16
C PRO A 45 8.81 -8.70 8.96
N CYS A 46 9.25 -7.64 8.28
CA CYS A 46 10.67 -7.42 7.98
C CYS A 46 11.45 -6.88 9.18
N ARG A 47 12.72 -7.24 9.32
CA ARG A 47 13.53 -6.78 10.47
C ARG A 47 13.76 -5.27 10.51
N ASN A 48 13.96 -4.66 9.34
CA ASN A 48 14.43 -3.27 9.25
C ASN A 48 13.31 -2.23 9.29
N GLN A 49 12.04 -2.64 9.11
CA GLN A 49 10.86 -1.77 9.20
C GLN A 49 10.93 -0.47 8.36
N TYR A 50 11.76 -0.40 7.31
CA TYR A 50 11.94 0.83 6.52
C TYR A 50 10.61 1.36 5.96
N CYS A 51 9.76 0.46 5.46
CA CYS A 51 8.44 0.80 4.94
C CYS A 51 7.50 1.38 6.00
N VAL A 52 7.60 0.93 7.25
CA VAL A 52 6.83 1.45 8.40
C VAL A 52 7.40 2.79 8.85
N HIS A 53 8.73 2.91 8.91
CA HIS A 53 9.41 4.15 9.28
C HIS A 53 9.22 5.28 8.27
N GLN A 54 8.99 4.95 6.99
CA GLN A 54 8.66 5.95 5.98
C GLN A 54 7.37 6.72 6.28
N GLY A 55 6.46 6.12 7.05
CA GLY A 55 5.26 6.78 7.54
C GLY A 55 4.23 7.04 6.44
N TRP A 56 3.50 8.15 6.57
CA TRP A 56 2.40 8.49 5.68
C TRP A 56 2.89 9.00 4.33
N LEU A 57 2.44 8.34 3.27
CA LEU A 57 2.50 8.84 1.91
C LEU A 57 1.23 9.67 1.64
N SER A 58 1.40 10.87 1.10
CA SER A 58 0.31 11.82 0.82
C SER A 58 0.37 12.42 -0.58
N HIS A 59 1.49 12.29 -1.29
CA HIS A 59 1.71 12.91 -2.58
C HIS A 59 1.86 11.87 -3.69
N ALA A 60 1.31 12.21 -4.85
CA ALA A 60 1.55 11.50 -6.10
C ALA A 60 3.04 11.27 -6.36
N GLY A 61 3.38 10.09 -6.88
CA GLY A 61 4.75 9.66 -7.14
C GLY A 61 5.50 9.17 -5.90
N GLN A 62 4.96 9.33 -4.69
CA GLN A 62 5.55 8.72 -3.51
C GLN A 62 5.30 7.21 -3.51
N ALA A 63 6.33 6.48 -3.08
CA ALA A 63 6.25 5.04 -2.90
C ALA A 63 6.92 4.62 -1.59
N ALA A 64 6.40 3.54 -1.00
CA ALA A 64 7.01 2.83 0.11
C ALA A 64 7.15 1.36 -0.25
N VAL A 65 8.33 0.79 0.00
CA VAL A 65 8.64 -0.58 -0.43
C VAL A 65 9.20 -1.38 0.72
N CYS A 66 8.61 -2.53 0.97
CA CYS A 66 9.18 -3.56 1.83
C CYS A 66 9.93 -4.55 0.95
N LEU A 67 11.21 -4.27 0.66
CA LEU A 67 12.03 -5.14 -0.19
C LEU A 67 12.07 -6.60 0.31
N PRO A 68 12.28 -6.89 1.61
CA PRO A 68 12.33 -8.27 2.08
C PRO A 68 11.00 -9.01 1.91
N ASN A 69 9.87 -8.31 2.12
CA ASN A 69 8.53 -8.90 1.96
C ASN A 69 7.95 -8.69 0.56
N GLN A 70 8.73 -8.18 -0.40
CA GLN A 70 8.35 -7.96 -1.81
C GLN A 70 7.00 -7.24 -2.00
N ILE A 71 6.68 -6.26 -1.15
CA ILE A 71 5.46 -5.46 -1.26
C ILE A 71 5.83 -4.00 -1.53
N SER A 72 5.17 -3.38 -2.50
CA SER A 72 5.31 -1.96 -2.79
C SER A 72 3.96 -1.25 -2.80
N LEU A 73 3.97 -0.04 -2.25
CA LEU A 73 2.86 0.91 -2.31
C LEU A 73 3.29 2.07 -3.18
N GLU A 74 2.43 2.48 -4.09
CA GLU A 74 2.66 3.63 -4.95
C GLU A 74 1.42 4.53 -4.97
N LEU A 75 1.64 5.81 -4.73
CA LEU A 75 0.63 6.83 -4.93
C LEU A 75 0.65 7.30 -6.38
N LEU A 76 -0.25 6.73 -7.18
CA LEU A 76 -0.49 7.21 -8.54
C LEU A 76 -1.06 8.64 -8.48
N GLY A 77 -0.47 9.56 -9.24
CA GLY A 77 -0.94 10.94 -9.33
C GLY A 77 -2.11 11.10 -10.30
N GLY A 78 -3.15 11.79 -9.84
CA GLY A 78 -4.23 12.33 -10.68
C GLY A 78 -5.19 11.30 -11.28
N GLU A 79 -6.35 11.17 -10.63
CA GLU A 79 -7.63 10.69 -11.16
C GLU A 79 -7.65 9.36 -11.93
N LYS A 80 -7.93 8.28 -11.20
CA LYS A 80 -9.09 7.45 -11.56
C LYS A 80 -9.84 7.04 -10.31
N SER A 81 -11.05 7.57 -10.18
CA SER A 81 -12.19 6.85 -9.60
C SER A 81 -12.33 5.54 -10.37
N TYR A 82 -11.57 4.52 -10.00
CA TYR A 82 -11.82 3.16 -10.47
C TYR A 82 -12.87 2.56 -9.53
N ASP A 83 -14.10 3.04 -9.72
CA ASP A 83 -15.28 2.23 -9.47
C ASP A 83 -15.19 1.04 -10.43
N SER A 84 -14.79 -0.11 -9.91
CA SER A 84 -15.13 -1.39 -10.52
C SER A 84 -15.92 -2.16 -9.49
N LEU A 85 -17.21 -1.81 -9.43
CA LEU A 85 -18.26 -2.75 -9.09
C LEU A 85 -18.03 -4.01 -9.92
N ASN A 86 -17.77 -5.11 -9.23
CA ASN A 86 -17.60 -6.44 -9.79
C ASN A 86 -18.99 -6.99 -10.18
N TYR A 87 -19.03 -7.75 -11.28
CA TYR A 87 -20.18 -8.28 -12.02
C TYR A 87 -21.13 -9.15 -11.20
#